data_AF-A0AAV5UUA4-F1
#
_entry.id   AF-A0AAV5UUA4-F1
#
_cell.length_a   1.000
_cell.length_b   1.000
_cell.length_c   1.000
_cell.angle_alpha   90.00
_cell.angle_beta   90.00
_cell.angle_gamma   90.00
#
_symmetry.space_group_name_H-M   'P 1'
#
loop_
_entity.id
_entity.type
_entity.pdbx_description
1 polymer ?
#
loop_
_entity_poly.entity_id
_entity_poly.type
_entity_poly.pdbx_seq_one_letter_code
_entity_poly.pdbx_strand_id
1 'polypeptide(L)'
;LGQMNILPTVGVTAKHLLSRGGSNCRAQLRNIAAAAATEYHASEAEMFNELSNKTKGKKLEKIVVNVSMKDGSKKTFLMNKDVSTPFHCASHINKGLADSSVLCIVRDESGAEEMSSMRQPLTTACTLDFISLQSEEHAEIVNQAYWRSCSVLLGSLISSSFNGTVQPVGAVNNQYSDGYFAYDIKSKSLEKWEPSSKDYSSLVLSLYQRMIEKNLPFDALLVNSEEAERFALGQRYTMENKSLLCRIGDHVESVDGPVISHAGQIGRFAVLKASKKSNGIWRFSGVSLPFSQSVSSFNWGIITDHSRKV
;
A
#
# COMPACT_ATOMS: atom_id res chain seq x y z
N LEU A 1 30.69 -57.13 2.13
CA LEU A 1 30.68 -56.86 0.68
C LEU A 1 29.40 -56.06 0.41
N GLY A 2 29.38 -54.74 0.64
CA GLY A 2 29.81 -53.69 -0.30
C GLY A 2 28.69 -53.45 -1.32
N GLN A 3 28.07 -52.28 -1.52
CA GLN A 3 28.47 -50.89 -1.30
C GLN A 3 27.21 -50.01 -1.07
N MET A 4 27.35 -49.05 -0.15
CA MET A 4 26.52 -47.84 -0.06
C MET A 4 26.96 -46.84 -1.14
N ASN A 5 26.03 -46.33 -1.94
CA ASN A 5 26.29 -45.20 -2.83
C ASN A 5 26.10 -43.89 -2.05
N ILE A 6 27.23 -43.29 -1.68
CA ILE A 6 27.35 -41.96 -1.11
C ILE A 6 27.47 -40.97 -2.28
N LEU A 7 26.61 -39.95 -2.29
CA LEU A 7 26.67 -38.80 -3.21
C LEU A 7 27.97 -38.01 -3.00
N PRO A 8 28.70 -37.61 -4.06
CA PRO A 8 29.90 -36.81 -3.91
C PRO A 8 29.57 -35.35 -3.57
N THR A 9 30.09 -34.89 -2.44
CA THR A 9 30.34 -33.49 -2.11
C THR A 9 31.44 -32.96 -3.03
N VAL A 10 31.13 -31.94 -3.84
CA VAL A 10 32.14 -31.19 -4.60
C VAL A 10 32.14 -29.75 -4.12
N GLY A 11 33.33 -29.32 -3.73
CA GLY A 11 33.60 -28.10 -2.99
C GLY A 11 33.26 -26.82 -3.73
N VAL A 12 32.85 -25.85 -2.93
CA VAL A 12 32.74 -24.44 -3.29
C VAL A 12 34.13 -23.90 -3.55
N THR A 13 34.44 -23.61 -4.82
CA THR A 13 35.49 -22.65 -5.17
C THR A 13 34.88 -21.54 -6.01
N ALA A 14 34.58 -20.42 -5.36
CA ALA A 14 34.23 -19.18 -6.01
C ALA A 14 35.47 -18.62 -6.74
N LYS A 15 35.51 -18.73 -8.07
CA LYS A 15 36.43 -17.96 -8.89
C LYS A 15 35.69 -16.72 -9.41
N HIS A 16 36.09 -15.56 -8.89
CA HIS A 16 35.79 -14.26 -9.44
C HIS A 16 36.23 -14.20 -10.91
N LEU A 17 35.27 -14.05 -11.81
CA LEU A 17 35.51 -13.59 -13.18
C LEU A 17 34.89 -12.19 -13.30
N LEU A 18 35.73 -11.19 -13.08
CA LEU A 18 35.48 -9.80 -13.44
C LEU A 18 35.52 -9.69 -14.97
N SER A 19 34.36 -9.70 -15.60
CA SER A 19 34.21 -9.24 -16.98
C SER A 19 33.97 -7.73 -16.97
N ARG A 20 35.02 -6.96 -17.26
CA ARG A 20 34.94 -5.56 -17.70
C ARG A 20 34.48 -5.54 -19.16
N GLY A 21 33.41 -4.79 -19.45
CA GLY A 21 33.11 -4.33 -20.82
C GLY A 21 31.62 -4.30 -21.16
N GLY A 22 31.08 -3.10 -21.37
CA GLY A 22 29.83 -2.87 -22.09
C GLY A 22 28.69 -2.30 -21.26
N SER A 23 28.57 -0.96 -21.25
CA SER A 23 27.39 -0.23 -20.77
C SER A 23 26.19 -0.52 -21.67
N ASN A 24 25.51 -1.64 -21.44
CA ASN A 24 24.18 -1.91 -21.97
C ASN A 24 23.17 -1.68 -20.84
N CYS A 25 22.54 -0.51 -20.82
CA CYS A 25 21.44 -0.19 -19.91
C CYS A 25 20.21 -1.03 -20.27
N ARG A 26 20.19 -2.30 -19.87
CA ARG A 26 18.99 -3.13 -19.81
C ARG A 26 18.40 -2.90 -18.42
N ALA A 27 17.18 -2.40 -18.32
CA ALA A 27 16.51 -2.35 -17.03
C ALA A 27 16.39 -3.78 -16.50
N GLN A 28 17.05 -4.02 -15.37
CA GLN A 28 16.95 -5.24 -14.59
C GLN A 28 16.19 -4.92 -13.31
N LEU A 29 15.41 -5.89 -12.83
CA LEU A 29 14.87 -5.82 -11.47
C LEU A 29 16.05 -5.72 -10.49
N ARG A 30 15.91 -4.85 -9.49
CA ARG A 30 16.87 -4.76 -8.39
C ARG A 30 16.96 -6.11 -7.69
N ASN A 31 18.15 -6.45 -7.18
CA ASN A 31 18.28 -7.60 -6.29
C ASN A 31 17.28 -7.47 -5.13
N ILE A 32 16.39 -8.45 -4.99
CA ILE A 32 15.22 -8.43 -4.11
C ILE A 32 15.63 -8.12 -2.65
N ALA A 33 16.81 -8.58 -2.23
CA ALA A 33 17.34 -8.38 -0.87
C ALA A 33 17.90 -6.97 -0.59
N ALA A 34 18.15 -6.13 -1.61
CA ALA A 34 18.93 -4.90 -1.48
C ALA A 34 18.29 -3.66 -2.15
N ALA A 35 17.00 -3.70 -2.48
CA ALA A 35 16.32 -2.56 -3.08
C ALA A 35 16.15 -1.41 -2.06
N ALA A 36 17.18 -0.55 -1.95
CA ALA A 36 17.14 0.71 -1.22
C ALA A 36 16.16 1.69 -1.89
N ALA A 37 15.62 2.62 -1.11
CA ALA A 37 14.81 3.73 -1.60
C ALA A 37 15.54 4.49 -2.73
N THR A 38 14.82 4.92 -3.75
CA THR A 38 15.36 5.89 -4.71
C THR A 38 15.40 7.26 -4.05
N GLU A 39 16.33 8.12 -4.44
CA GLU A 39 16.42 9.51 -3.92
C GLU A 39 15.10 10.27 -4.04
N TYR A 40 14.33 10.00 -5.10
CA TYR A 40 13.00 10.58 -5.32
C TYR A 40 12.00 10.19 -4.21
N HIS A 41 11.88 8.92 -3.83
CA HIS A 41 10.95 8.49 -2.77
C HIS A 41 11.39 8.88 -1.37
N ALA A 42 12.70 8.89 -1.11
CA ALA A 42 13.21 9.41 0.15
C ALA A 42 12.75 10.86 0.37
N SER A 43 12.81 11.68 -0.69
CA SER A 43 12.31 13.06 -0.66
C SER A 43 10.79 13.14 -0.43
N GLU A 44 9.98 12.29 -1.05
CA GLU A 44 8.52 12.23 -0.80
C GLU A 44 8.19 11.91 0.66
N ALA A 45 8.86 10.91 1.22
CA ALA A 45 8.67 10.52 2.62
C ALA A 45 9.03 11.64 3.60
N GLU A 46 10.12 12.36 3.33
CA GLU A 46 10.54 13.53 4.10
C GLU A 46 9.52 14.66 4.03
N MET A 47 9.04 15.02 2.83
CA MET A 47 7.99 16.02 2.66
C MET A 47 6.70 15.64 3.40
N PHE A 48 6.31 14.36 3.39
CA PHE A 48 5.16 13.89 4.16
C PHE A 48 5.37 14.04 5.67
N ASN A 49 6.57 13.76 6.18
CA ASN A 49 6.89 13.98 7.59
C ASN A 49 6.81 15.46 7.97
N GLU A 50 7.29 16.36 7.11
CA GLU A 50 7.17 17.81 7.31
C GLU A 50 5.71 18.25 7.41
N LEU A 51 4.85 17.80 6.48
CA LEU A 51 3.42 18.08 6.51
C LEU A 51 2.75 17.51 7.76
N SER A 52 3.04 16.26 8.11
CA SER A 52 2.52 15.65 9.35
C SER A 52 2.92 16.46 10.58
N ASN A 53 4.17 16.92 10.66
CA ASN A 53 4.65 17.73 11.78
C ASN A 53 4.04 19.13 11.80
N LYS A 54 3.77 19.72 10.63
CA LYS A 54 3.04 20.99 10.52
C LYS A 54 1.61 20.85 11.07
N THR A 55 0.93 19.75 10.77
CA THR A 55 -0.45 19.49 11.23
C THR A 55 -0.55 19.26 12.73
N LYS A 56 0.43 18.59 13.36
CA LYS A 56 0.44 18.32 14.82
C LYS A 56 0.40 19.57 15.71
N GLY A 57 0.71 20.74 15.15
CA GLY A 57 0.78 21.99 15.90
C GLY A 57 1.94 22.04 16.91
N LYS A 58 2.17 23.22 17.50
CA LYS A 58 3.27 23.42 18.47
C LYS A 58 2.93 22.98 19.90
N LYS A 59 1.64 22.83 20.23
CA LYS A 59 1.17 22.52 21.59
C LYS A 59 0.30 21.27 21.54
N LEU A 60 0.57 20.33 22.44
CA LEU A 60 -0.24 19.11 22.59
C LEU A 60 -1.59 19.45 23.23
N GLU A 61 -2.65 19.32 22.45
CA GLU A 61 -4.04 19.42 22.89
C GLU A 61 -4.62 18.00 23.10
N LYS A 62 -5.51 17.86 24.09
CA LYS A 62 -6.16 16.59 24.40
C LYS A 62 -7.61 16.60 23.93
N ILE A 63 -8.05 15.51 23.32
CA ILE A 63 -9.43 15.28 22.89
C ILE A 63 -10.00 14.04 23.57
N VAL A 64 -11.29 14.07 23.85
CA VAL A 64 -12.02 12.91 24.37
C VAL A 64 -12.55 12.11 23.19
N VAL A 65 -12.21 10.83 23.15
CA VAL A 65 -12.62 9.91 22.09
C VAL A 65 -13.38 8.75 22.71
N ASN A 66 -14.60 8.53 22.23
CA ASN A 66 -15.42 7.39 22.62
C ASN A 66 -15.29 6.30 21.57
N VAL A 67 -15.26 5.03 21.99
CA VAL A 67 -15.28 3.88 21.07
C VAL A 67 -16.52 3.05 21.39
N SER A 68 -17.35 2.82 20.38
CA SER A 68 -18.50 1.92 20.51
C SER A 68 -18.04 0.48 20.33
N MET A 69 -18.33 -0.35 21.32
CA MET A 69 -18.02 -1.77 21.30
C MET A 69 -19.23 -2.56 20.78
N LYS A 70 -18.97 -3.77 20.25
CA LYS A 70 -20.04 -4.65 19.73
C LYS A 70 -21.04 -5.11 20.79
N ASP A 71 -20.65 -5.09 22.06
CA ASP A 71 -21.52 -5.40 23.20
C ASP A 71 -22.42 -4.22 23.61
N GLY A 72 -22.37 -3.10 22.87
CA GLY A 72 -23.12 -1.88 23.17
C GLY A 72 -22.46 -1.00 24.24
N SER A 73 -21.35 -1.43 24.84
CA SER A 73 -20.61 -0.61 25.79
C SER A 73 -19.82 0.50 25.07
N LYS A 74 -19.58 1.60 25.77
CA LYS A 74 -18.72 2.69 25.29
C LYS A 74 -17.47 2.78 26.14
N LYS A 75 -16.30 2.83 25.49
CA LYS A 75 -15.02 3.07 26.16
C LYS A 75 -14.52 4.46 25.81
N THR A 76 -14.24 5.26 26.83
CA THR A 76 -13.75 6.63 26.66
C THR A 76 -12.25 6.69 26.85
N PHE A 77 -11.58 7.43 25.97
CA PHE A 77 -10.14 7.60 25.96
C PHE A 77 -9.78 9.07 25.85
N LEU A 78 -8.67 9.46 26.50
CA LEU A 78 -8.09 10.79 26.36
C LEU A 78 -6.90 10.72 25.41
N MET A 79 -7.07 11.27 24.21
CA MET A 79 -6.13 11.18 23.09
C MET A 79 -5.47 12.52 22.79
N ASN A 80 -4.32 12.50 22.13
CA ASN A 80 -3.68 13.70 21.59
C ASN A 80 -4.32 14.08 20.25
N LYS A 81 -4.82 15.31 20.15
CA LYS A 81 -5.32 15.90 18.89
C LYS A 81 -4.21 15.96 17.84
N ASP A 82 -4.57 15.75 16.57
CA ASP A 82 -3.69 15.80 15.38
C ASP A 82 -2.49 14.83 15.41
N VAL A 83 -2.43 13.94 16.40
CA VAL A 83 -1.35 12.96 16.61
C VAL A 83 -1.90 11.56 16.76
N SER A 84 -2.93 11.40 17.61
CA SER A 84 -3.54 10.10 17.86
C SER A 84 -4.46 9.74 16.71
N THR A 85 -4.61 8.45 16.47
CA THR A 85 -5.38 7.91 15.35
C THR A 85 -6.36 6.86 15.88
N PRO A 86 -7.41 6.51 15.12
CA PRO A 86 -8.30 5.40 15.46
C PRO A 86 -7.55 4.11 15.79
N PHE A 87 -6.42 3.84 15.10
CA PHE A 87 -5.56 2.68 15.35
C PHE A 87 -4.96 2.68 16.76
N HIS A 88 -4.56 3.85 17.28
CA HIS A 88 -4.08 3.96 18.66
C HIS A 88 -5.20 3.65 19.65
N CYS A 89 -6.41 4.19 19.44
CA CYS A 89 -7.59 3.89 20.27
C CYS A 89 -7.91 2.39 20.27
N ALA A 90 -7.92 1.74 19.10
CA ALA A 90 -8.13 0.30 18.99
C ALA A 90 -7.03 -0.49 19.72
N SER A 91 -5.77 -0.05 19.62
CA SER A 91 -4.63 -0.70 20.27
C SER A 91 -4.70 -0.64 21.80
N HIS A 92 -5.26 0.44 22.37
CA HIS A 92 -5.52 0.54 23.80
C HIS A 92 -6.58 -0.45 24.30
N ILE A 93 -7.50 -0.88 23.43
CA ILE A 93 -8.51 -1.88 23.75
C ILE A 93 -7.93 -3.28 23.61
N ASN A 94 -7.44 -3.61 22.42
CA ASN A 94 -6.89 -4.90 22.07
C ASN A 94 -6.09 -4.81 20.77
N LYS A 95 -4.88 -5.36 20.75
CA LYS A 95 -4.07 -5.46 19.53
C LYS A 95 -4.80 -6.20 18.40
N GLY A 96 -5.48 -7.31 18.69
CA GLY A 96 -6.23 -8.05 17.68
C GLY A 96 -7.35 -7.22 17.04
N LEU A 97 -8.00 -6.35 17.83
CA LEU A 97 -8.99 -5.40 17.31
C LEU A 97 -8.31 -4.39 16.37
N ALA A 98 -7.18 -3.81 16.78
CA ALA A 98 -6.44 -2.85 15.96
C ALA A 98 -5.97 -3.45 14.62
N ASP A 99 -5.46 -4.69 14.63
CA ASP A 99 -4.96 -5.38 13.44
C ASP A 99 -6.12 -5.82 12.50
N SER A 100 -7.27 -6.21 13.07
CA SER A 100 -8.44 -6.63 12.28
C SER A 100 -9.29 -5.47 11.74
N SER A 101 -9.13 -4.26 12.30
CA SER A 101 -9.88 -3.07 11.92
C SER A 101 -9.22 -2.40 10.70
N VAL A 102 -10.04 -2.09 9.72
CA VAL A 102 -9.59 -1.67 8.39
C VAL A 102 -9.95 -0.22 8.15
N LEU A 103 -11.19 0.13 8.47
CA LEU A 103 -11.72 1.48 8.44
C LEU A 103 -12.39 1.79 9.78
N CYS A 104 -12.74 3.06 9.96
CA CYS A 104 -13.59 3.48 11.06
C CYS A 104 -14.62 4.50 10.58
N ILE A 105 -15.77 4.52 11.25
CA ILE A 105 -16.70 5.65 11.19
C ILE A 105 -16.33 6.58 12.33
N VAL A 106 -16.09 7.84 11.99
CA VAL A 106 -15.86 8.92 12.94
C VAL A 106 -17.14 9.73 13.00
N ARG A 107 -17.78 9.73 14.17
CA ARG A 107 -18.91 10.61 14.46
C ARG A 107 -18.44 11.78 15.28
N ASP A 108 -18.61 12.98 14.77
CA ASP A 108 -18.32 14.19 15.53
C ASP A 108 -19.41 14.49 16.57
N GLU A 109 -19.22 15.55 17.35
CA GLU A 109 -20.22 16.01 18.32
C GLU A 109 -21.49 16.59 17.66
N SER A 110 -21.41 16.98 16.38
CA SER A 110 -22.55 17.50 15.61
C SER A 110 -23.45 16.39 15.06
N GLY A 111 -23.00 15.13 15.14
CA GLY A 111 -23.68 13.95 14.63
C GLY A 111 -23.36 13.66 13.16
N ALA A 112 -22.42 14.39 12.55
CA ALA A 112 -21.91 14.08 11.22
C ALA A 112 -21.05 12.82 11.29
N GLU A 113 -21.32 11.88 10.38
CA GLU A 113 -20.56 10.64 10.25
C GLU A 113 -19.66 10.70 9.02
N GLU A 114 -18.37 10.44 9.21
CA GLU A 114 -17.42 10.33 8.12
C GLU A 114 -16.68 9.00 8.16
N MET A 115 -16.43 8.43 6.97
CA MET A 115 -15.62 7.23 6.84
C MET A 115 -14.14 7.62 6.79
N SER A 116 -13.33 7.08 7.69
CA SER A 116 -11.93 7.45 7.83
C SER A 116 -11.01 6.23 7.90
N SER A 117 -9.75 6.46 7.50
CA SER A 117 -8.70 5.44 7.59
C SER A 117 -8.26 5.27 9.03
N MET A 118 -7.93 4.04 9.45
CA MET A 118 -7.52 3.76 10.83
C MET A 118 -6.29 4.56 11.29
N ARG A 119 -5.41 4.95 10.36
CA ARG A 119 -4.18 5.69 10.63
C ARG A 119 -4.25 7.17 10.27
N GLN A 120 -5.46 7.71 10.11
CA GLN A 120 -5.66 9.14 9.96
C GLN A 120 -5.68 9.82 11.35
N PRO A 121 -4.97 10.95 11.54
CA PRO A 121 -5.03 11.71 12.79
C PRO A 121 -6.43 12.24 13.11
N LEU A 122 -6.81 12.18 14.39
CA LEU A 122 -8.07 12.70 14.90
C LEU A 122 -7.94 14.19 15.24
N THR A 123 -8.82 15.01 14.68
CA THR A 123 -8.79 16.48 14.81
C THR A 123 -9.75 16.99 15.89
N THR A 124 -10.83 16.28 16.18
CA THR A 124 -11.88 16.71 17.12
C THR A 124 -12.28 15.58 18.06
N ALA A 125 -12.99 15.93 19.14
CA ALA A 125 -13.66 14.95 19.98
C ALA A 125 -14.71 14.20 19.15
N CYS A 126 -14.74 12.87 19.27
CA CYS A 126 -15.52 12.02 18.39
C CYS A 126 -15.89 10.68 19.03
N THR A 127 -16.84 10.00 18.41
CA THR A 127 -17.15 8.59 18.68
C THR A 127 -16.72 7.73 17.48
N LEU A 128 -15.99 6.65 17.74
CA LEU A 128 -15.43 5.76 16.75
C LEU A 128 -16.16 4.42 16.74
N ASP A 129 -16.51 3.97 15.55
CA ASP A 129 -16.93 2.59 15.29
C ASP A 129 -15.94 1.94 14.32
N PHE A 130 -15.38 0.79 14.71
CA PHE A 130 -14.39 0.09 13.90
C PHE A 130 -15.03 -0.90 12.93
N ILE A 131 -14.54 -0.91 11.70
CA ILE A 131 -15.04 -1.73 10.60
C ILE A 131 -13.98 -2.74 10.19
N SER A 132 -14.36 -4.01 10.20
CA SER A 132 -13.51 -5.12 9.73
C SER A 132 -13.73 -5.39 8.24
N LEU A 133 -12.77 -6.08 7.61
CA LEU A 133 -12.86 -6.55 6.21
C LEU A 133 -14.11 -7.40 5.91
N GLN A 134 -14.62 -8.11 6.91
CA GLN A 134 -15.77 -9.02 6.78
C GLN A 134 -17.11 -8.34 7.10
N SER A 135 -17.16 -7.00 7.17
CA SER A 135 -18.41 -6.29 7.39
C SER A 135 -19.29 -6.35 6.15
N GLU A 136 -20.45 -7.01 6.24
CA GLU A 136 -21.43 -7.07 5.15
C GLU A 136 -22.10 -5.71 4.93
N GLU A 137 -22.43 -5.00 6.02
CA GLU A 137 -23.10 -3.69 5.99
C GLU A 137 -22.28 -2.63 5.23
N HIS A 138 -20.95 -2.68 5.35
CA HIS A 138 -20.04 -1.71 4.75
C HIS A 138 -19.17 -2.32 3.64
N ALA A 139 -19.59 -3.45 3.06
CA ALA A 139 -18.78 -4.22 2.12
C ALA A 139 -18.32 -3.39 0.91
N GLU A 140 -19.18 -2.55 0.36
CA GLU A 140 -18.85 -1.71 -0.80
C GLU A 140 -17.69 -0.75 -0.52
N ILE A 141 -17.78 0.03 0.57
CA ILE A 141 -16.77 1.03 0.94
C ILE A 141 -15.46 0.33 1.35
N VAL A 142 -15.56 -0.78 2.08
CA VAL A 142 -14.41 -1.60 2.46
C VAL A 142 -13.71 -2.17 1.23
N ASN A 143 -14.45 -2.68 0.25
CA ASN A 143 -13.89 -3.16 -1.00
C ASN A 143 -13.19 -2.04 -1.77
N GLN A 144 -13.82 -0.88 -1.92
CA GLN A 144 -13.19 0.27 -2.58
C GLN A 144 -11.88 0.68 -1.87
N ALA A 145 -11.88 0.77 -0.54
CA ALA A 145 -10.67 1.08 0.24
C ALA A 145 -9.59 0.01 0.08
N TYR A 146 -9.96 -1.27 0.05
CA TYR A 146 -9.04 -2.38 -0.18
C TYR A 146 -8.37 -2.31 -1.56
N TRP A 147 -9.18 -2.11 -2.61
CA TRP A 147 -8.69 -2.03 -3.98
C TRP A 147 -7.81 -0.81 -4.21
N ARG A 148 -8.21 0.36 -3.69
CA ARG A 148 -7.38 1.57 -3.64
C ARG A 148 -6.02 1.31 -2.98
N SER A 149 -6.03 0.67 -1.81
CA SER A 149 -4.80 0.36 -1.07
C SER A 149 -3.89 -0.60 -1.84
N CYS A 150 -4.47 -1.56 -2.58
CA CYS A 150 -3.71 -2.47 -3.45
C CYS A 150 -3.06 -1.72 -4.63
N SER A 151 -3.74 -0.73 -5.21
CA SER A 151 -3.16 0.15 -6.24
C SER A 151 -1.96 0.93 -5.68
N VAL A 152 -2.10 1.53 -4.49
CA VAL A 152 -1.01 2.27 -3.83
C VAL A 152 0.18 1.37 -3.53
N LEU A 153 -0.09 0.17 -3.03
CA LEU A 153 0.95 -0.84 -2.77
C LEU A 153 1.66 -1.25 -4.07
N LEU A 154 0.93 -1.39 -5.18
CA LEU A 154 1.52 -1.66 -6.50
C LEU A 154 2.41 -0.50 -6.95
N GLY A 155 1.98 0.75 -6.78
CA GLY A 155 2.78 1.94 -7.06
C GLY A 155 4.11 1.94 -6.31
N SER A 156 4.06 1.71 -5.00
CA SER A 156 5.24 1.60 -4.13
C SER A 156 6.18 0.46 -4.55
N LEU A 157 5.60 -0.71 -4.87
CA LEU A 157 6.35 -1.88 -5.34
C LEU A 157 7.12 -1.55 -6.62
N ILE A 158 6.41 -1.09 -7.66
CA ILE A 158 6.98 -0.88 -8.99
C ILE A 158 8.05 0.20 -8.95
N SER A 159 7.79 1.30 -8.24
CA SER A 159 8.71 2.44 -8.19
C SER A 159 10.02 2.13 -7.46
N SER A 160 10.01 1.14 -6.55
CA SER A 160 11.21 0.66 -5.85
C SER A 160 11.89 -0.57 -6.48
N SER A 161 11.32 -1.18 -7.53
CA SER A 161 11.78 -2.49 -8.02
C SER A 161 12.75 -2.44 -9.20
N PHE A 162 12.84 -1.33 -9.94
CA PHE A 162 13.65 -1.26 -11.16
C PHE A 162 14.97 -0.49 -10.99
N ASN A 163 16.00 -0.90 -11.74
CA ASN A 163 17.24 -0.15 -11.89
C ASN A 163 17.00 1.06 -12.82
N GLY A 164 16.72 2.23 -12.23
CA GLY A 164 16.59 3.49 -12.94
C GLY A 164 15.57 4.41 -12.30
N THR A 165 15.40 5.60 -12.86
CA THR A 165 14.35 6.53 -12.44
C THR A 165 13.00 6.02 -12.96
N VAL A 166 12.12 5.69 -12.02
CA VAL A 166 10.71 5.42 -12.25
C VAL A 166 9.93 6.56 -11.63
N GLN A 167 9.10 7.23 -12.42
CA GLN A 167 8.22 8.27 -11.94
C GLN A 167 6.82 7.68 -11.80
N PRO A 168 6.23 7.63 -10.59
CA PRO A 168 4.82 7.31 -10.43
C PRO A 168 3.96 8.29 -11.23
N VAL A 169 2.97 7.77 -11.96
CA VAL A 169 1.91 8.61 -12.53
C VAL A 169 0.69 8.54 -11.62
N GLY A 170 0.28 7.34 -11.22
CA GLY A 170 -0.76 7.14 -10.22
C GLY A 170 -1.62 5.91 -10.49
N ALA A 171 -2.51 5.62 -9.55
CA ALA A 171 -3.53 4.59 -9.71
C ALA A 171 -4.46 4.91 -10.90
N VAL A 172 -4.83 3.88 -11.64
CA VAL A 172 -5.89 3.98 -12.66
C VAL A 172 -7.22 3.88 -11.95
N ASN A 173 -8.14 4.79 -12.27
CA ASN A 173 -9.48 4.78 -11.70
C ASN A 173 -10.26 3.56 -12.23
N ASN A 174 -10.29 2.51 -11.42
CA ASN A 174 -10.99 1.25 -11.67
C ASN A 174 -11.94 0.97 -10.51
N GLN A 175 -13.06 0.32 -10.79
CA GLN A 175 -13.94 -0.21 -9.76
C GLN A 175 -13.48 -1.62 -9.36
N TYR A 176 -13.77 -2.02 -8.12
CA TYR A 176 -13.47 -3.38 -7.67
C TYR A 176 -14.20 -4.45 -8.49
N SER A 177 -15.35 -4.11 -9.07
CA SER A 177 -16.16 -4.94 -9.97
C SER A 177 -15.46 -5.24 -11.30
N ASP A 178 -14.48 -4.42 -11.72
CA ASP A 178 -13.68 -4.68 -12.92
C ASP A 178 -12.77 -5.90 -12.76
N GLY A 179 -12.54 -6.34 -11.51
CA GLY A 179 -11.72 -7.52 -11.19
C GLY A 179 -10.21 -7.29 -11.35
N TYR A 180 -9.74 -6.06 -11.53
CA TYR A 180 -8.32 -5.72 -11.52
C TYR A 180 -8.08 -4.26 -11.11
N PHE A 181 -6.92 -4.00 -10.49
CA PHE A 181 -6.41 -2.66 -10.25
C PHE A 181 -5.23 -2.43 -11.17
N ALA A 182 -4.96 -1.17 -11.49
CA ALA A 182 -3.81 -0.82 -12.28
C ALA A 182 -3.13 0.44 -11.77
N TYR A 183 -1.85 0.55 -12.08
CA TYR A 183 -1.01 1.66 -11.72
C TYR A 183 -0.16 2.06 -12.92
N ASP A 184 -0.16 3.35 -13.25
CA ASP A 184 0.63 3.91 -14.33
C ASP A 184 1.93 4.49 -13.76
N ILE A 185 3.03 4.20 -14.44
CA ILE A 185 4.34 4.78 -14.18
C ILE A 185 4.95 5.31 -15.48
N LYS A 186 5.85 6.27 -15.39
CA LYS A 186 6.67 6.74 -16.50
C LYS A 186 8.12 6.34 -16.26
N SER A 187 8.69 5.58 -17.19
CA SER A 187 10.10 5.21 -17.09
C SER A 187 10.71 5.00 -18.47
N LYS A 188 11.78 5.75 -18.74
CA LYS A 188 12.62 5.56 -19.94
C LYS A 188 13.41 4.25 -19.84
N SER A 189 13.76 3.82 -18.62
CA SER A 189 14.54 2.60 -18.39
C SER A 189 13.81 1.34 -18.88
N LEU A 190 12.47 1.36 -18.87
CA LEU A 190 11.66 0.22 -19.30
C LEU A 190 11.47 0.11 -20.82
N GLU A 191 11.98 1.05 -21.63
CA GLU A 191 11.71 1.04 -23.08
C GLU A 191 12.13 -0.24 -23.81
N LYS A 192 13.21 -0.89 -23.34
CA LYS A 192 13.74 -2.16 -23.87
C LYS A 192 13.44 -3.37 -22.97
N TRP A 193 12.65 -3.17 -21.92
CA TRP A 193 12.28 -4.25 -21.01
C TRP A 193 11.07 -4.99 -21.58
N GLU A 194 11.17 -6.31 -21.64
CA GLU A 194 10.07 -7.19 -22.03
C GLU A 194 9.58 -7.92 -20.77
N PRO A 195 8.32 -7.71 -20.35
CA PRO A 195 7.78 -8.34 -19.16
C PRO A 195 7.72 -9.86 -19.30
N SER A 196 8.16 -10.58 -18.27
CA SER A 196 8.03 -12.04 -18.18
C SER A 196 7.30 -12.50 -16.92
N SER A 197 6.77 -13.73 -16.94
CA SER A 197 6.13 -14.35 -15.76
C SER A 197 7.09 -14.47 -14.56
N LYS A 198 8.39 -14.62 -14.82
CA LYS A 198 9.43 -14.64 -13.79
C LYS A 198 9.59 -13.28 -13.12
N ASP A 199 9.50 -12.19 -13.89
CA ASP A 199 9.55 -10.83 -13.35
C ASP A 199 8.37 -10.57 -12.41
N TYR A 200 7.15 -10.94 -12.82
CA TYR A 200 5.97 -10.79 -11.98
C TYR A 200 6.06 -11.62 -10.69
N SER A 201 6.55 -12.85 -10.77
CA SER A 201 6.77 -13.69 -9.58
C SER A 201 7.80 -13.07 -8.63
N SER A 202 8.87 -12.49 -9.18
CA SER A 202 9.91 -11.81 -8.41
C SER A 202 9.40 -10.53 -7.75
N LEU A 203 8.57 -9.76 -8.45
CA LEU A 203 7.88 -8.58 -7.92
C LEU A 203 6.95 -8.95 -6.75
N VAL A 204 6.13 -9.99 -6.93
CA VAL A 204 5.24 -10.47 -5.86
C VAL A 204 6.02 -10.99 -4.66
N LEU A 205 7.09 -11.77 -4.86
CA LEU A 205 7.94 -12.22 -3.75
C LEU A 205 8.54 -11.03 -2.97
N SER A 206 9.02 -10.02 -3.70
CA SER A 206 9.55 -8.78 -3.14
C SER A 206 8.51 -7.99 -2.35
N LEU A 207 7.27 -7.92 -2.84
CA LEU A 207 6.13 -7.31 -2.16
C LEU A 207 5.87 -7.93 -0.78
N TYR A 208 5.83 -9.27 -0.72
CA TYR A 208 5.61 -9.97 0.55
C TYR A 208 6.72 -9.67 1.55
N GLN A 209 7.97 -9.88 1.15
CA GLN A 209 9.13 -9.74 2.03
C GLN A 209 9.36 -8.30 2.53
N ARG A 210 9.08 -7.30 1.67
CA ARG A 210 9.38 -5.90 2.00
C ARG A 210 8.21 -5.18 2.64
N MET A 211 6.97 -5.60 2.37
CA MET A 211 5.79 -4.81 2.72
C MET A 211 4.75 -5.59 3.53
N ILE A 212 4.24 -6.71 3.01
CA ILE A 212 3.13 -7.45 3.64
C ILE A 212 3.58 -8.12 4.94
N GLU A 213 4.66 -8.90 4.91
CA GLU A 213 5.18 -9.62 6.10
C GLU A 213 5.65 -8.66 7.20
N LYS A 214 6.05 -7.44 6.81
CA LYS A 214 6.45 -6.38 7.74
C LYS A 214 5.28 -5.55 8.26
N ASN A 215 4.05 -5.82 7.81
CA ASN A 215 2.86 -5.05 8.16
C ASN A 215 3.04 -3.54 7.96
N LEU A 216 3.64 -3.12 6.83
CA LEU A 216 3.86 -1.69 6.61
C LEU A 216 2.56 -0.90 6.75
N PRO A 217 2.57 0.21 7.49
CA PRO A 217 1.38 1.02 7.71
C PRO A 217 1.00 1.76 6.42
N PHE A 218 -0.30 1.94 6.23
CA PHE A 218 -0.81 2.95 5.32
C PHE A 218 -1.17 4.18 6.16
N ASP A 219 -0.23 5.12 6.26
CA ASP A 219 -0.45 6.35 7.01
C ASP A 219 -1.23 7.35 6.15
N ALA A 220 -2.33 7.88 6.67
CA ALA A 220 -3.21 8.78 5.95
C ALA A 220 -3.17 10.18 6.54
N LEU A 221 -3.07 11.21 5.70
CA LEU A 221 -3.01 12.60 6.15
C LEU A 221 -3.87 13.48 5.25
N LEU A 222 -4.85 14.15 5.85
CA LEU A 222 -5.66 15.15 5.17
C LEU A 222 -4.91 16.48 5.17
N VAL A 223 -4.64 17.02 3.98
CA VAL A 223 -3.87 18.26 3.77
C VAL A 223 -4.65 19.21 2.86
N ASN A 224 -4.21 20.45 2.76
CA ASN A 224 -4.75 21.36 1.74
C ASN A 224 -4.35 20.88 0.34
N SER A 225 -5.22 21.05 -0.66
CA SER A 225 -4.96 20.55 -2.01
C SER A 225 -3.67 21.10 -2.64
N GLU A 226 -3.29 22.35 -2.33
CA GLU A 226 -2.02 22.95 -2.76
C GLU A 226 -0.79 22.18 -2.23
N GLU A 227 -0.86 21.67 -0.99
CA GLU A 227 0.22 20.89 -0.39
C GLU A 227 0.32 19.50 -1.03
N ALA A 228 -0.82 18.93 -1.43
CA ALA A 228 -0.89 17.64 -2.12
C ALA A 228 -0.33 17.70 -3.55
N GLU A 229 -0.30 18.87 -4.20
CA GLU A 229 0.22 19.02 -5.57
C GLU A 229 1.69 18.59 -5.71
N ARG A 230 2.44 18.60 -4.61
CA ARG A 230 3.86 18.20 -4.57
C ARG A 230 4.08 16.70 -4.77
N PHE A 231 3.03 15.89 -4.59
CA PHE A 231 3.07 14.42 -4.66
C PHE A 231 2.37 13.86 -5.90
N ALA A 232 1.63 14.69 -6.65
CA ALA A 232 0.83 14.22 -7.76
C ALA A 232 1.46 14.58 -9.12
N LEU A 233 1.94 13.57 -9.84
CA LEU A 233 2.15 13.66 -11.30
C LEU A 233 0.91 13.21 -12.11
N GLY A 234 -0.12 12.66 -11.46
CA GLY A 234 -1.33 12.14 -12.11
C GLY A 234 -2.65 12.68 -11.56
N GLN A 235 -3.61 11.78 -11.29
CA GLN A 235 -4.98 12.18 -10.92
C GLN A 235 -5.02 12.88 -9.57
N ARG A 236 -5.81 13.96 -9.53
CA ARG A 236 -6.02 14.79 -8.35
C ARG A 236 -7.36 14.44 -7.74
N TYR A 237 -7.37 14.26 -6.42
CA TYR A 237 -8.60 14.08 -5.68
C TYR A 237 -8.72 15.20 -4.65
N THR A 238 -9.66 16.10 -4.90
CA THR A 238 -9.93 17.26 -4.05
C THR A 238 -11.35 17.15 -3.52
N MET A 239 -11.48 17.21 -2.20
CA MET A 239 -12.73 17.33 -1.48
C MET A 239 -12.67 18.64 -0.70
N GLU A 240 -13.45 19.64 -1.12
CA GLU A 240 -13.57 20.93 -0.40
C GLU A 240 -12.20 21.60 -0.12
N ASN A 241 -11.32 21.69 -1.14
CA ASN A 241 -9.95 22.20 -1.04
C ASN A 241 -8.99 21.39 -0.15
N LYS A 242 -9.39 20.20 0.28
CA LYS A 242 -8.53 19.23 0.95
C LYS A 242 -8.29 18.03 0.06
N SER A 243 -7.16 17.36 0.31
CA SER A 243 -6.76 16.14 -0.39
C SER A 243 -6.22 15.15 0.63
N LEU A 244 -6.53 13.87 0.45
CA LEU A 244 -6.04 12.80 1.31
C LEU A 244 -4.76 12.23 0.72
N LEU A 245 -3.66 12.36 1.45
CA LEU A 245 -2.40 11.69 1.13
C LEU A 245 -2.32 10.35 1.84
N CYS A 246 -1.85 9.33 1.13
CA CYS A 246 -1.54 8.01 1.66
C CYS A 246 -0.04 7.76 1.52
N ARG A 247 0.59 7.32 2.61
CA ARG A 247 1.99 6.90 2.63
C ARG A 247 2.10 5.41 2.95
N ILE A 248 2.94 4.71 2.19
CA ILE A 248 3.40 3.35 2.52
C ILE A 248 4.91 3.21 2.30
N GLY A 249 5.63 3.02 3.40
CA GLY A 249 7.10 3.07 3.39
C GLY A 249 7.59 4.44 2.96
N ASP A 250 8.28 4.51 1.83
CA ASP A 250 8.80 5.76 1.26
C ASP A 250 7.93 6.32 0.12
N HIS A 251 6.89 5.59 -0.27
CA HIS A 251 5.99 6.03 -1.33
C HIS A 251 4.84 6.84 -0.74
N VAL A 252 4.55 7.99 -1.35
CA VAL A 252 3.45 8.88 -0.95
C VAL A 252 2.65 9.24 -2.19
N GLU A 253 1.33 9.14 -2.13
CA GLU A 253 0.45 9.58 -3.21
C GLU A 253 -0.89 10.12 -2.71
N SER A 254 -1.58 10.90 -3.56
CA SER A 254 -2.95 11.33 -3.29
C SER A 254 -3.94 10.22 -3.61
N VAL A 255 -4.92 10.03 -2.74
CA VAL A 255 -5.99 9.04 -2.91
C VAL A 255 -7.37 9.69 -2.84
N ASP A 256 -8.37 9.04 -3.45
CA ASP A 256 -9.75 9.52 -3.58
C ASP A 256 -10.67 9.10 -2.43
N GLY A 257 -10.11 8.50 -1.38
CA GLY A 257 -10.87 8.05 -0.22
C GLY A 257 -10.01 7.24 0.74
N PRO A 258 -10.61 6.70 1.80
CA PRO A 258 -9.87 6.05 2.88
C PRO A 258 -9.19 4.76 2.40
N VAL A 259 -8.13 4.39 3.09
CA VAL A 259 -7.28 3.21 2.81
C VAL A 259 -7.31 2.24 3.99
N ILE A 260 -6.92 0.99 3.74
CA ILE A 260 -6.81 -0.04 4.78
C ILE A 260 -5.71 0.33 5.78
N SER A 261 -5.66 -0.32 6.94
CA SER A 261 -4.78 0.08 8.04
C SER A 261 -3.29 -0.29 7.81
N HIS A 262 -3.02 -1.47 7.27
CA HIS A 262 -1.65 -1.94 7.02
C HIS A 262 -1.60 -3.03 5.94
N ALA A 263 -0.42 -3.21 5.34
CA ALA A 263 -0.20 -4.18 4.26
C ALA A 263 -0.46 -5.64 4.67
N GLY A 264 -0.39 -5.98 5.96
CA GLY A 264 -0.73 -7.32 6.46
C GLY A 264 -2.19 -7.73 6.29
N GLN A 265 -3.08 -6.78 5.99
CA GLN A 265 -4.48 -7.06 5.68
C GLN A 265 -4.66 -7.62 4.26
N ILE A 266 -3.60 -7.60 3.45
CA ILE A 266 -3.55 -8.15 2.09
C ILE A 266 -3.13 -9.62 2.17
N GLY A 267 -3.95 -10.48 1.54
CA GLY A 267 -3.76 -11.91 1.48
C GLY A 267 -3.04 -12.31 0.21
N ARG A 268 -3.77 -12.84 -0.77
CA ARG A 268 -3.22 -13.21 -2.09
C ARG A 268 -2.99 -11.95 -2.91
N PHE A 269 -1.86 -11.83 -3.57
CA PHE A 269 -1.57 -10.72 -4.49
C PHE A 269 -0.89 -11.25 -5.76
N ALA A 270 -1.28 -10.73 -6.93
CA ALA A 270 -0.63 -11.02 -8.20
C ALA A 270 -0.42 -9.75 -9.02
N VAL A 271 0.78 -9.63 -9.60
CA VAL A 271 1.04 -8.74 -10.73
C VAL A 271 0.75 -9.53 -12.01
N LEU A 272 -0.15 -9.04 -12.83
CA LEU A 272 -0.74 -9.79 -13.94
C LEU A 272 -0.12 -9.46 -15.28
N LYS A 273 0.03 -8.17 -15.56
CA LYS A 273 0.45 -7.64 -16.86
C LYS A 273 1.15 -6.30 -16.68
N ALA A 274 2.11 -6.04 -17.55
CA ALA A 274 2.71 -4.73 -17.75
C ALA A 274 2.57 -4.39 -19.23
N SER A 275 1.98 -3.25 -19.55
CA SER A 275 1.73 -2.84 -20.93
C SER A 275 2.24 -1.44 -21.18
N LYS A 276 2.95 -1.26 -22.30
CA LYS A 276 3.40 0.04 -22.76
C LYS A 276 2.20 0.83 -23.28
N LYS A 277 2.03 2.04 -22.76
CA LYS A 277 1.07 3.05 -23.22
C LYS A 277 1.81 4.13 -24.02
N SER A 278 1.13 5.21 -24.39
CA SER A 278 1.75 6.35 -25.06
C SER A 278 2.73 7.09 -24.14
N ASN A 279 3.63 7.89 -24.73
CA ASN A 279 4.49 8.84 -24.01
C ASN A 279 5.42 8.24 -22.94
N GLY A 280 5.83 6.98 -23.10
CA GLY A 280 6.73 6.29 -22.17
C GLY A 280 6.06 5.86 -20.85
N ILE A 281 4.71 5.89 -20.82
CA ILE A 281 3.93 5.37 -19.70
C ILE A 281 3.84 3.85 -19.81
N TRP A 282 3.96 3.17 -18.68
CA TRP A 282 3.73 1.75 -18.51
C TRP A 282 2.62 1.54 -17.50
N ARG A 283 1.63 0.73 -17.87
CA ARG A 283 0.55 0.31 -16.98
C ARG A 283 0.83 -1.07 -16.44
N PHE A 284 0.93 -1.17 -15.12
CA PHE A 284 1.00 -2.43 -14.41
C PHE A 284 -0.38 -2.75 -13.85
N SER A 285 -0.87 -3.97 -14.05
CA SER A 285 -2.13 -4.43 -13.46
C SER A 285 -1.91 -5.55 -12.47
N GLY A 286 -2.80 -5.63 -11.50
CA GLY A 286 -2.81 -6.67 -10.49
C GLY A 286 -4.20 -7.04 -10.02
N VAL A 287 -4.25 -8.12 -9.25
CA VAL A 287 -5.45 -8.59 -8.54
C VAL A 287 -5.04 -9.08 -7.16
N SER A 288 -5.94 -8.97 -6.19
CA SER A 288 -5.65 -9.26 -4.81
C SER A 288 -6.89 -9.73 -4.05
N LEU A 289 -6.70 -10.53 -3.01
CA LEU A 289 -7.73 -10.92 -2.04
C LEU A 289 -7.25 -10.65 -0.61
N PRO A 290 -8.13 -10.17 0.28
CA PRO A 290 -7.76 -9.89 1.67
C PRO A 290 -7.27 -11.13 2.41
N PHE A 291 -6.43 -10.94 3.44
CA PHE A 291 -5.91 -12.05 4.24
C PHE A 291 -7.02 -12.88 4.90
N SER A 292 -8.13 -12.24 5.27
CA SER A 292 -9.30 -12.89 5.85
C SER A 292 -10.10 -13.75 4.87
N GLN A 293 -9.80 -13.70 3.56
CA GLN A 293 -10.50 -14.45 2.53
C GLN A 293 -9.61 -15.55 1.96
N SER A 294 -9.77 -16.76 2.51
CA SER A 294 -9.06 -17.94 2.00
C SER A 294 -9.63 -18.39 0.66
N VAL A 295 -8.75 -18.77 -0.27
CA VAL A 295 -9.12 -19.28 -1.59
C VAL A 295 -8.21 -20.44 -1.97
N SER A 296 -8.77 -21.47 -2.61
CA SER A 296 -7.99 -22.58 -3.16
C SER A 296 -7.10 -22.11 -4.31
N SER A 297 -5.99 -22.81 -4.55
CA SER A 297 -5.09 -22.49 -5.67
C SER A 297 -5.81 -22.55 -7.03
N PHE A 298 -6.79 -23.45 -7.17
CA PHE A 298 -7.62 -23.57 -8.37
C PHE A 298 -8.47 -22.32 -8.60
N ASN A 299 -9.23 -21.88 -7.59
CA ASN A 299 -10.06 -20.68 -7.69
C ASN A 299 -9.21 -19.41 -7.85
N TRP A 300 -8.04 -19.35 -7.20
CA TRP A 300 -7.09 -18.27 -7.42
C TRP A 300 -6.62 -18.21 -8.87
N GLY A 301 -6.33 -19.36 -9.49
CA GLY A 301 -6.02 -19.47 -10.91
C GLY A 301 -7.12 -18.84 -11.79
N ILE A 302 -8.38 -19.24 -11.56
CA ILE A 302 -9.55 -18.69 -12.28
C ILE A 302 -9.62 -17.16 -12.15
N ILE A 303 -9.48 -16.63 -10.94
CA ILE A 303 -9.51 -15.19 -10.68
C ILE A 303 -8.41 -14.49 -11.48
N THR A 304 -7.17 -14.97 -11.39
CA THR A 304 -6.05 -14.36 -12.11
C THR A 304 -6.19 -14.44 -13.62
N ASP A 305 -6.73 -15.53 -14.16
CA ASP A 305 -6.94 -15.72 -15.60
C ASP A 305 -8.05 -14.82 -16.14
N HIS A 306 -9.10 -14.58 -15.34
CA HIS A 306 -10.13 -13.60 -15.69
C HIS A 306 -9.56 -12.19 -15.71
N SER A 307 -8.86 -11.80 -14.65
CA SER A 307 -8.25 -10.46 -14.52
C SER A 307 -7.18 -10.16 -15.57
N ARG A 308 -6.50 -11.17 -16.15
CA ARG A 308 -5.52 -10.98 -17.25
C ARG A 308 -6.14 -10.59 -18.58
N LYS A 309 -7.42 -10.92 -18.80
CA LYS A 309 -8.11 -10.71 -20.08
C LYS A 309 -8.57 -9.27 -20.28
N VAL A 310 -8.63 -8.50 -19.19
CA VAL A 310 -8.97 -7.08 -19.18
C VAL A 310 -7.74 -6.22 -19.50
#